data_AF-A0A0S1XEZ5-F1
#
_entry.id   AF-A0A0S1XEZ5-F1
#
_cell.length_a   1.000
_cell.length_b   1.000
_cell.length_c   1.000
_cell.angle_alpha   90.00
_cell.angle_beta   90.00
_cell.angle_gamma   90.00
#
_symmetry.space_group_name_H-M   'P 1'
#
loop_
_entity.id
_entity.type
_entity.pdbx_description
1 polymer ?
#
loop_
_entity_poly.entity_id
_entity_poly.type
_entity_poly.pdbx_seq_one_letter_code
_entity_poly.pdbx_strand_id
1 'polypeptide(L)' 'MEVIEAIYEDGILKPLKKPNLKEKEKVILVIREKVIDDDFITLIEELSKKVPKVENASKLLEEERR' A
#
# COMPACT_ATOMS: atom_id res chain seq x y z
N MET A 1 12.94 4.57 15.03
CA MET A 1 12.64 3.30 14.33
C MET A 1 12.45 3.64 12.88
N GLU A 2 13.35 3.19 12.01
CA GLU A 2 13.23 3.35 10.56
C GLU A 2 12.68 2.04 9.98
N VAL A 3 11.70 2.14 9.08
CA VAL A 3 11.19 0.98 8.35
C VAL A 3 11.88 0.94 7.01
N ILE A 4 12.64 -0.13 6.75
CA ILE A 4 13.34 -0.34 5.49
C ILE A 4 12.49 -1.29 4.66
N GLU A 5 11.97 -0.79 3.55
CA GLU A 5 11.30 -1.62 2.55
C GLU A 5 12.35 -2.25 1.64
N ALA A 6 12.18 -3.53 1.31
CA ALA A 6 13.12 -4.28 0.50
C ALA A 6 12.39 -5.25 -0.44
N ILE A 7 13.02 -5.58 -1.55
CA ILE A 7 12.62 -6.67 -2.44
C ILE A 7 13.51 -7.88 -2.12
N TYR A 8 12.89 -9.06 -2.03
CA TYR A 8 13.61 -10.31 -1.88
C TYR A 8 13.85 -10.93 -3.25
N GLU A 9 15.12 -11.05 -3.65
CA GLU A 9 15.54 -11.64 -4.94
C GLU A 9 16.74 -12.55 -4.70
N ASP A 10 16.65 -13.80 -5.18
CA ASP A 10 17.73 -14.80 -5.12
C ASP A 10 18.38 -14.98 -3.73
N GLY A 11 17.58 -14.93 -2.66
CA GLY A 11 18.10 -15.08 -1.30
C GLY A 11 18.57 -13.79 -0.63
N ILE A 12 18.53 -12.65 -1.34
CA ILE A 12 19.06 -11.37 -0.86
C ILE A 12 17.92 -10.35 -0.70
N LEU A 13 17.85 -9.71 0.47
CA LEU A 13 16.98 -8.56 0.71
C LEU A 13 17.64 -7.28 0.19
N LYS A 14 17.14 -6.75 -0.93
CA LYS A 14 17.62 -5.52 -1.57
C LYS A 14 16.75 -4.35 -1.11
N PRO A 15 17.27 -3.38 -0.34
CA PRO A 15 16.46 -2.28 0.14
C PRO A 15 16.07 -1.34 -1.01
N LEU A 16 14.83 -0.86 -1.00
CA LEU A 16 14.32 0.11 -2.00
C LEU A 16 15.00 1.48 -1.87
N LYS A 17 15.45 1.81 -0.66
CA LYS A 17 16.21 3.03 -0.35
C LYS A 17 17.45 2.66 0.46
N LYS A 18 18.55 3.39 0.24
CA LYS A 18 19.79 3.16 0.99
C LYS A 18 19.54 3.40 2.49
N PRO A 19 19.68 2.37 3.34
CA PRO A 19 19.45 2.52 4.77
C PRO A 19 20.63 3.23 5.43
N ASN A 20 20.36 4.00 6.48
CA ASN A 20 21.38 4.68 7.25
C ASN A 20 21.92 3.77 8.37
N LEU A 21 22.61 2.70 8.00
CA LEU A 21 23.19 1.72 8.92
C LEU A 21 24.72 1.77 8.88
N LYS A 22 25.36 1.51 10.03
CA LYS A 22 26.81 1.35 10.12
C LYS A 22 27.22 -0.01 9.56
N GLU A 23 28.48 -0.11 9.14
CA GLU A 23 29.04 -1.39 8.71
C GLU A 23 28.95 -2.43 9.84
N LYS A 24 28.49 -3.63 9.50
CA LYS A 24 28.27 -4.77 10.44
C LYS A 24 27.23 -4.52 11.53
N GLU A 25 26.36 -3.52 11.37
CA GLU A 25 25.24 -3.31 12.27
C GLU A 25 24.22 -4.45 12.16
N LYS A 26 23.85 -5.04 13.30
CA LYS A 26 22.84 -6.09 13.37
C LYS A 26 21.46 -5.46 13.44
N VAL A 27 20.54 -5.92 12.59
CA VAL A 27 19.15 -5.44 12.54
C VAL A 27 18.18 -6.59 12.75
N ILE A 28 16.96 -6.27 13.21
CA ILE A 28 15.85 -7.21 13.32
C ILE A 28 15.01 -7.09 12.06
N LEU A 29 14.80 -8.20 11.36
CA LEU A 29 13.93 -8.28 10.20
C LEU A 29 12.50 -8.60 10.65
N VAL A 30 11.55 -7.78 10.22
CA VAL A 30 10.12 -8.03 10.42
C VAL A 30 9.50 -8.24 9.05
N ILE A 31 9.18 -9.50 8.74
CA ILE A 31 8.45 -9.86 7.53
C ILE A 31 6.96 -9.66 7.83
N ARG A 32 6.34 -8.71 7.15
CA ARG A 32 4.88 -8.54 7.17
C ARG A 32 4.35 -9.17 5.90
N GLU A 33 3.38 -10.07 6.02
CA GLU A 33 2.58 -10.48 4.87
C GLU A 33 1.93 -9.22 4.29
N LYS A 34 2.16 -8.96 2.99
CA LYS A 34 1.39 -7.95 2.28
C LYS A 34 -0.02 -8.50 2.16
N VAL A 35 -0.97 -7.86 2.83
CA VAL A 35 -2.42 -8.03 2.61
C VAL A 35 -2.86 -7.39 1.28
N ILE A 36 -1.92 -6.77 0.55
CA ILE A 36 -2.11 -6.28 -0.82
C ILE A 36 -1.45 -7.32 -1.73
N ASP A 37 -2.14 -8.43 -1.90
CA ASP A 37 -1.90 -9.39 -2.97
C ASP A 37 -2.65 -8.94 -4.24
N ASP A 38 -2.39 -9.62 -5.35
CA ASP A 38 -3.09 -9.36 -6.61
C ASP A 38 -4.62 -9.55 -6.44
N ASP A 39 -5.03 -10.38 -5.48
CA ASP A 39 -6.44 -10.60 -5.12
C ASP A 39 -7.06 -9.35 -4.48
N PHE A 40 -6.35 -8.65 -3.60
CA PHE A 40 -6.79 -7.37 -3.02
C PHE A 40 -6.90 -6.27 -4.07
N ILE A 41 -5.96 -6.21 -5.02
CA ILE A 41 -6.04 -5.27 -6.15
C ILE A 41 -7.26 -5.58 -7.02
N THR A 42 -7.46 -6.87 -7.34
CA THR A 42 -8.62 -7.35 -8.11
C THR A 42 -9.93 -7.00 -7.41
N LEU A 43 -10.00 -7.16 -6.09
CA LEU A 43 -11.17 -6.81 -5.28
C LEU A 43 -11.49 -5.31 -5.36
N ILE A 44 -10.47 -4.44 -5.27
CA ILE A 44 -10.63 -2.99 -5.41
C ILE A 44 -11.13 -2.62 -6.82
N GLU A 45 -10.60 -3.24 -7.86
CA GLU A 45 -11.07 -3.02 -9.23
C GLU A 45 -12.52 -3.44 -9.44
N GLU A 46 -12.92 -4.59 -8.88
CA GLU A 46 -14.31 -5.03 -8.94
C GLU A 46 -15.26 -4.09 -8.19
N LEU A 47 -14.87 -3.64 -7.00
CA LEU A 47 -15.66 -2.68 -6.22
C LEU A 47 -15.78 -1.35 -6.97
N SER A 48 -14.71 -0.88 -7.60
CA SER A 48 -14.75 0.35 -8.42
C SER A 48 -15.70 0.24 -9.62
N LYS A 49 -15.84 -0.95 -10.21
CA LYS A 49 -16.81 -1.19 -11.30
C LYS A 49 -18.27 -1.26 -10.83
N LYS A 50 -18.50 -1.74 -9.60
CA LYS A 50 -19.84 -1.92 -9.02
C LYS A 50 -20.39 -0.66 -8.36
N VAL A 51 -19.52 0.26 -7.92
CA VAL A 51 -19.96 1.56 -7.43
C VAL A 51 -20.35 2.43 -8.63
N PRO A 52 -21.61 2.90 -8.73
CA PRO A 52 -21.99 3.84 -9.77
C PRO A 52 -21.08 5.07 -9.63
N LYS A 53 -20.42 5.48 -10.72
CA LYS A 53 -19.69 6.75 -10.75
C LYS A 53 -20.71 7.85 -10.49
N VAL A 54 -20.77 8.33 -9.25
CA VAL A 54 -21.64 9.46 -8.90
C VAL A 54 -20.96 10.72 -9.43
N GLU A 55 -21.13 10.97 -10.72
CA GLU A 55 -20.92 12.31 -11.28
C GLU A 55 -21.92 13.22 -10.57
N ASN A 56 -21.43 14.02 -9.62
CA ASN A 56 -22.18 14.97 -8.78
C ASN A 56 -22.67 14.50 -7.40
N ALA A 57 -21.86 13.74 -6.64
CA ALA A 57 -22.07 13.62 -5.20
C ALA A 57 -22.13 14.99 -4.49
N SER A 58 -21.44 15.99 -5.04
CA SER A 58 -21.41 17.37 -4.55
C SER A 58 -22.73 18.14 -4.73
N LYS A 59 -23.53 17.88 -5.79
CA LYS A 59 -24.83 18.55 -5.97
C LYS A 59 -25.90 18.03 -5.02
N LEU A 60 -25.91 16.71 -4.76
CA LEU A 60 -26.92 16.08 -3.89
C LEU A 60 -26.76 16.51 -2.42
N LEU A 61 -25.53 16.82 -1.98
CA LEU A 61 -25.26 17.30 -0.62
C LEU A 61 -25.62 18.78 -0.40
N GLU A 62 -25.76 19.58 -1.47
CA GLU A 62 -26.20 20.97 -1.37
C GLU A 62 -27.73 21.11 -1.30
N GLU A 63 -28.49 20.19 -1.91
CA GLU A 63 -29.96 20.20 -1.85
C GLU A 63 -30.51 19.74 -0.49
N GLU A 64 -29.86 18.78 0.18
CA GLU A 64 -30.21 18.33 1.55
C GLU A 64 -29.88 19.36 2.64
N ARG A 65 -29.10 20.41 2.32
CA ARG A 65 -28.75 21.50 3.25
C ARG A 65 -29.69 22.71 3.17
N ARG A 66 -30.75 22.67 2.35
CA ARG A 66 -31.76 23.74 2.26
C ARG A 66 -33.03 23.43 3.03
#